data_AF-A0A5Q0GH65-F1
#
_entry.id   AF-A0A5Q0GH65-F1
#
_cell.length_a   1.000
_cell.length_b   1.000
_cell.length_c   1.000
_cell.angle_alpha   90.00
_cell.angle_beta   90.00
_cell.angle_gamma   90.00
#
_symmetry.space_group_name_H-M   'P 1'
#
loop_
_entity.id
_entity.type
_entity.pdbx_description
1 polymer ?
#
loop_
_entity_poly.entity_id
_entity_poly.type
_entity_poly.pdbx_seq_one_letter_code
_entity_poly.pdbx_strand_id
1 'polypeptide(L)'
;MSLCINPVCPNPNHPHNDKNRFCQSCGSQLELLGRYRVTQLLSDTTGFATVYEAYEENTAKILKILKANLSRDPKAVELFRQEAVVLGQLNHSGIPKVDSYFQHQTRNGVILHCIVMDKITGTNLEEWLQQQQNQPISQAQAITWLIQLAEILDSVHGKLYLHLDIKPSNILLQPDGKLVLIHFGTAKNYANGTTTPTLLSGYSAPEQMNGEATPQSDFFSLGRTFVFLLTGQHPLDMYDVHQNLLRWRNYTKQISPLLLNFIDWLIAPESKNRPTNTQGILQRLRDIQQQVNWNEIPQSEQQTQLKSHLPLQSPTKSFNKVPLIAFCAALIVSVGLLSLVAFMIGYPRFTLLPPPGQSPQRKGKIAYFPYETGKDSQGRVAKFNIAVLSIEHKWLSGSNFQIRNNDRVISLDVLKLRLEQEGIQEIMENPEEIISVGTASCEGSLSVAQRKAFERSQQIQNLVKKIFQNSPSVKNYRLLNLGEFQGSVCQSNRDLTAYQRSVIIIGLKRQSKAVVIDEALRNRLENKPFGDFQLDDYSLGSVDKFKTIPSQL
;
A
#
# COMPACT_ATOMS: atom_id res chain seq x y z
N MET A 1 33.76 -16.44 8.03
CA MET A 1 32.71 -17.16 8.78
C MET A 1 31.63 -17.59 7.82
N SER A 2 31.41 -18.90 7.73
CA SER A 2 30.48 -19.53 6.81
C SER A 2 29.15 -19.71 7.52
N LEU A 3 28.10 -19.17 6.93
CA LEU A 3 26.76 -19.15 7.48
C LEU A 3 25.94 -20.31 6.90
N CYS A 4 25.28 -21.07 7.78
CA CYS A 4 24.35 -22.10 7.34
C CYS A 4 23.00 -21.50 6.95
N ILE A 5 22.53 -21.79 5.74
CA ILE A 5 21.24 -21.31 5.22
C ILE A 5 20.05 -22.21 5.60
N ASN A 6 20.28 -23.25 6.41
CA ASN A 6 19.20 -24.14 6.85
C ASN A 6 18.30 -23.40 7.86
N PRO A 7 17.01 -23.15 7.56
CA PRO A 7 16.15 -22.31 8.39
C PRO A 7 15.85 -22.91 9.77
N VAL A 8 16.10 -24.20 9.96
CA VAL A 8 15.92 -24.91 11.25
C VAL A 8 17.26 -25.21 11.94
N CYS A 9 18.36 -24.60 11.50
CA CYS A 9 19.65 -24.74 12.16
C CYS A 9 19.65 -24.03 13.52
N PRO A 10 20.01 -24.71 14.64
CA PRO A 10 20.01 -24.07 15.95
C PRO A 10 21.16 -23.08 16.14
N ASN A 11 22.28 -23.28 15.44
CA ASN A 11 23.40 -22.33 15.41
C ASN A 11 23.97 -22.17 13.99
N PRO A 12 23.37 -21.30 13.15
CA PRO A 12 23.78 -21.15 11.76
C PRO A 12 25.15 -20.49 11.60
N ASN A 13 25.62 -19.73 12.59
CA ASN A 13 26.93 -19.05 12.62
C ASN A 13 27.98 -19.78 13.45
N HIS A 14 27.90 -21.10 13.53
CA HIS A 14 28.83 -21.89 14.35
C HIS A 14 30.31 -21.59 13.99
N PRO A 15 31.21 -21.31 14.97
CA PRO A 15 32.58 -20.84 14.71
C PRO A 15 33.42 -21.74 13.82
N HIS A 16 33.18 -23.05 13.87
CA HIS A 16 33.91 -24.04 13.08
C HIS A 16 33.38 -24.24 11.66
N ASN A 17 32.35 -23.51 11.22
CA ASN A 17 31.79 -23.68 9.88
C ASN A 17 32.81 -23.34 8.76
N ASP A 18 33.76 -22.42 8.98
CA ASP A 18 34.73 -22.00 7.96
C ASP A 18 35.64 -23.11 7.43
N LYS A 19 36.02 -24.05 8.29
CA LYS A 19 36.95 -25.13 7.94
C LYS A 19 36.24 -26.41 7.52
N ASN A 20 34.92 -26.39 7.41
CA ASN A 20 34.11 -27.58 7.19
C ASN A 20 33.19 -27.45 5.97
N ARG A 21 32.90 -28.59 5.32
CA ARG A 21 31.93 -28.67 4.21
C ARG A 21 30.48 -28.77 4.69
N PHE A 22 30.29 -29.17 5.95
CA PHE A 22 29.00 -29.33 6.59
C PHE A 22 28.90 -28.46 7.85
N CYS A 23 27.72 -27.91 8.10
CA CYS A 23 27.42 -27.13 9.27
C CYS A 23 27.62 -27.97 10.52
N GLN A 24 28.40 -27.46 11.47
CA GLN A 24 28.71 -28.20 12.69
C GLN A 24 27.54 -28.28 13.67
N SER A 25 26.49 -27.47 13.44
CA SER A 25 25.30 -27.46 14.28
C SER A 25 24.18 -28.38 13.76
N CYS A 26 23.95 -28.45 12.45
CA CYS A 26 22.84 -29.23 11.87
C CYS A 26 23.25 -30.21 10.77
N GLY A 27 24.53 -30.25 10.37
CA GLY A 27 25.03 -31.15 9.34
C GLY A 27 24.62 -30.84 7.90
N SER A 28 23.93 -29.72 7.64
CA SER A 28 23.61 -29.25 6.28
C SER A 28 24.86 -28.80 5.53
N GLN A 29 24.87 -28.96 4.20
CA GLN A 29 25.98 -28.54 3.34
C GLN A 29 26.16 -27.01 3.40
N LEU A 30 27.41 -26.55 3.53
CA LEU A 30 27.78 -25.12 3.61
C LEU A 30 28.20 -24.55 2.25
N GLU A 31 28.48 -25.41 1.28
CA GLU A 31 28.92 -25.05 -0.08
C GLU A 31 27.84 -25.44 -1.09
N LEU A 32 27.13 -24.45 -1.62
CA LEU A 32 25.99 -24.64 -2.50
C LEU A 32 26.47 -24.89 -3.93
N LEU A 33 25.93 -25.93 -4.58
CA LEU A 33 26.36 -26.39 -5.91
C LEU A 33 27.87 -26.69 -6.03
N GLY A 34 28.58 -26.85 -4.91
CA GLY A 34 30.04 -26.97 -4.93
C GLY A 34 30.77 -25.67 -5.33
N ARG A 35 30.08 -24.52 -5.36
CA ARG A 35 30.59 -23.24 -5.87
C ARG A 35 30.46 -22.09 -4.90
N TYR A 36 29.30 -21.96 -4.24
CA TYR A 36 28.97 -20.77 -3.46
C TYR A 36 29.05 -21.04 -1.97
N ARG A 37 29.79 -20.19 -1.25
CA ARG A 37 29.91 -20.24 0.20
C ARG A 37 29.27 -19.01 0.82
N VAL A 38 28.22 -19.22 1.63
CA VAL A 38 27.46 -18.14 2.25
C VAL A 38 28.19 -17.63 3.48
N THR A 39 28.30 -16.32 3.64
CA THR A 39 29.11 -15.70 4.70
C THR A 39 28.30 -14.83 5.65
N GLN A 40 27.28 -14.14 5.14
CA GLN A 40 26.54 -13.15 5.94
C GLN A 40 25.08 -13.06 5.53
N LEU A 41 24.18 -12.89 6.50
CA LEU A 41 22.80 -12.48 6.26
C LEU A 41 22.78 -10.95 6.07
N LEU A 42 22.27 -10.50 4.93
CA LEU A 42 22.14 -9.07 4.62
C LEU A 42 20.74 -8.55 4.97
N SER A 43 19.70 -9.33 4.67
CA SER A 43 18.31 -8.96 4.96
C SER A 43 17.40 -10.18 5.03
N ASP A 44 16.51 -10.23 6.02
CA ASP A 44 15.44 -11.23 6.15
C ASP A 44 14.04 -10.60 6.18
N THR A 45 13.95 -9.29 6.30
CA THR A 45 12.70 -8.52 6.38
C THR A 45 12.18 -8.09 5.01
N THR A 46 13.03 -8.03 3.98
CA THR A 46 12.66 -7.50 2.66
C THR A 46 11.87 -8.51 1.82
N GLY A 47 10.68 -8.10 1.36
CA GLY A 47 9.87 -8.85 0.39
C GLY A 47 9.65 -10.34 0.72
N PHE A 48 9.71 -11.17 -0.33
CA PHE A 48 9.45 -12.61 -0.27
C PHE A 48 10.72 -13.46 -0.09
N ALA A 49 11.91 -12.85 -0.02
CA ALA A 49 13.18 -13.56 0.01
C ALA A 49 14.03 -13.16 1.22
N THR A 50 14.92 -14.05 1.63
CA THR A 50 16.04 -13.75 2.53
C THR A 50 17.28 -13.57 1.67
N VAL A 51 18.00 -12.48 1.89
CA VAL A 51 19.16 -12.04 1.10
C VAL A 51 20.43 -12.23 1.90
N TYR A 52 21.39 -12.92 1.30
CA TYR A 52 22.69 -13.22 1.89
C TYR A 52 23.81 -12.73 1.00
N GLU A 53 24.95 -12.46 1.62
CA GLU A 53 26.24 -12.42 0.92
C GLU A 53 26.81 -13.84 0.83
N ALA A 54 27.31 -14.15 -0.35
CA ALA A 54 28.03 -15.38 -0.63
C ALA A 54 29.30 -15.07 -1.42
N TYR A 55 30.19 -16.04 -1.49
CA TYR A 55 31.40 -15.97 -2.29
C TYR A 55 31.47 -17.17 -3.24
N GLU A 56 31.81 -16.89 -4.49
CA GLU A 56 32.39 -17.87 -5.39
C GLU A 56 33.89 -17.61 -5.44
N GLU A 57 34.69 -18.51 -4.87
CA GLU A 57 36.11 -18.29 -4.64
C GLU A 57 36.36 -16.95 -3.91
N ASN A 58 36.96 -15.96 -4.60
CA ASN A 58 37.22 -14.62 -4.07
C ASN A 58 36.23 -13.55 -4.58
N THR A 59 35.21 -13.95 -5.34
CA THR A 59 34.22 -13.04 -5.92
C THR A 59 32.97 -13.00 -5.05
N ALA A 60 32.63 -11.81 -4.53
CA ALA A 60 31.42 -11.62 -3.74
C ALA A 60 30.15 -11.68 -4.63
N LYS A 61 29.12 -12.32 -4.12
CA LYS A 61 27.83 -12.57 -4.76
C LYS A 61 26.68 -12.29 -3.80
N ILE A 62 25.51 -12.06 -4.35
CA ILE A 62 24.25 -12.02 -3.60
C ILE A 62 23.53 -13.33 -3.82
N LEU A 63 23.17 -13.99 -2.71
CA LEU A 63 22.29 -15.15 -2.70
C LEU A 63 20.93 -14.74 -2.15
N LYS A 64 19.89 -14.78 -2.98
CA LYS A 64 18.51 -14.68 -2.55
C LYS A 64 17.93 -16.07 -2.34
N ILE A 65 17.22 -16.28 -1.25
CA ILE A 65 16.50 -17.52 -0.94
C ILE A 65 15.03 -17.18 -0.72
N LEU A 66 14.12 -17.84 -1.45
CA LEU A 66 12.69 -17.69 -1.20
C LEU A 66 12.36 -18.12 0.24
N LYS A 67 11.63 -17.29 0.99
CA LYS A 67 11.31 -17.59 2.40
C LYS A 67 10.55 -18.91 2.50
N ALA A 68 10.91 -19.73 3.49
CA ALA A 68 10.40 -21.11 3.62
C ALA A 68 8.87 -21.21 3.71
N ASN A 69 8.19 -20.21 4.27
CA ASN A 69 6.74 -20.13 4.33
C ASN A 69 6.07 -19.86 2.96
N LEU A 70 6.84 -19.44 1.95
CA LEU A 70 6.41 -19.17 0.58
C LEU A 70 6.87 -20.22 -0.41
N SER A 71 7.83 -21.08 -0.05
CA SER A 71 8.31 -22.15 -0.93
C SER A 71 7.24 -23.17 -1.34
N ARG A 72 6.09 -23.20 -0.64
CA ARG A 72 4.93 -24.04 -0.98
C ARG A 72 3.86 -23.31 -1.80
N ASP A 73 3.99 -22.00 -1.99
CA ASP A 73 3.10 -21.19 -2.81
C ASP A 73 3.63 -21.21 -4.26
N PRO A 74 2.96 -21.90 -5.21
CA PRO A 74 3.41 -21.98 -6.59
C PRO A 74 3.56 -20.61 -7.25
N LYS A 75 2.72 -19.63 -6.86
CA LYS A 75 2.78 -18.28 -7.42
C LYS A 75 4.02 -17.54 -6.92
N ALA A 76 4.38 -17.69 -5.64
CA ALA A 76 5.59 -17.10 -5.08
C ALA A 76 6.85 -17.72 -5.70
N VAL A 77 6.87 -19.04 -5.89
CA VAL A 77 7.96 -19.74 -6.58
C VAL A 77 8.10 -19.26 -8.02
N GLU A 78 6.99 -19.10 -8.74
CA GLU A 78 7.03 -18.64 -10.13
C GLU A 78 7.53 -17.19 -10.25
N LEU A 79 7.04 -16.27 -9.40
CA LEU A 79 7.54 -14.88 -9.36
C LEU A 79 9.03 -14.81 -9.01
N PHE A 80 9.49 -15.66 -8.09
CA PHE A 80 10.89 -15.74 -7.73
C PHE A 80 11.75 -16.27 -8.89
N ARG A 81 11.32 -17.35 -9.55
CA ARG A 81 12.00 -17.89 -10.74
C ARG A 81 12.01 -16.88 -11.89
N GLN A 82 10.93 -16.12 -12.04
CA GLN A 82 10.79 -15.08 -13.06
C GLN A 82 11.87 -14.01 -12.92
N GLU A 83 12.26 -13.60 -11.70
CA GLU A 83 13.38 -12.66 -11.50
C GLU A 83 14.67 -13.15 -12.17
N ALA A 84 15.04 -14.43 -11.95
CA ALA A 84 16.23 -15.01 -12.55
C ALA A 84 16.12 -15.10 -14.09
N VAL A 85 14.94 -15.44 -14.62
CA VAL A 85 14.70 -15.51 -16.07
C VAL A 85 14.85 -14.13 -16.71
N VAL A 86 14.26 -13.09 -16.10
CA VAL A 86 14.34 -11.72 -16.60
C VAL A 86 15.77 -11.22 -16.59
N LEU A 87 16.48 -11.35 -15.46
CA LEU A 87 17.87 -10.96 -15.35
C LEU A 87 18.77 -11.68 -16.36
N GLY A 88 18.51 -12.97 -16.65
CA GLY A 88 19.27 -13.75 -17.63
C GLY A 88 19.10 -13.29 -19.08
N GLN A 89 18.07 -12.49 -19.38
CA GLN A 89 17.80 -11.94 -20.71
C GLN A 89 18.31 -10.51 -20.90
N LEU A 90 18.77 -9.87 -19.82
CA LEU A 90 19.22 -8.49 -19.79
C LEU A 90 20.75 -8.42 -19.74
N ASN A 91 21.33 -7.52 -20.52
CA ASN A 91 22.78 -7.28 -20.51
C ASN A 91 23.04 -5.78 -20.55
N HIS A 92 23.17 -5.18 -19.37
CA HIS A 92 23.41 -3.76 -19.19
C HIS A 92 24.23 -3.55 -17.91
N SER A 93 25.15 -2.57 -17.89
CA SER A 93 26.01 -2.30 -16.73
C SER A 93 25.24 -1.85 -15.49
N GLY A 94 24.11 -1.16 -15.71
CA GLY A 94 23.17 -0.75 -14.66
C GLY A 94 22.17 -1.83 -14.23
N ILE A 95 22.40 -3.11 -14.52
CA ILE A 95 21.54 -4.24 -14.12
C ILE A 95 22.43 -5.37 -13.59
N PRO A 96 22.13 -5.99 -12.43
CA PRO A 96 22.90 -7.13 -11.92
C PRO A 96 22.86 -8.32 -12.86
N LYS A 97 23.99 -9.02 -13.05
CA LYS A 97 23.99 -10.28 -13.78
C LYS A 97 23.55 -11.41 -12.86
N VAL A 98 22.59 -12.19 -13.32
CA VAL A 98 22.26 -13.47 -12.69
C VAL A 98 23.32 -14.50 -13.06
N ASP A 99 23.75 -15.28 -12.07
CA ASP A 99 24.70 -16.37 -12.25
C ASP A 99 23.98 -17.71 -12.28
N SER A 100 23.05 -17.95 -11.36
CA SER A 100 22.33 -19.23 -11.31
C SER A 100 20.99 -19.13 -10.57
N TYR A 101 20.03 -19.95 -11.00
CA TYR A 101 18.85 -20.33 -10.22
C TYR A 101 18.92 -21.83 -9.94
N PHE A 102 18.70 -22.25 -8.70
CA PHE A 102 18.70 -23.66 -8.33
C PHE A 102 17.82 -23.94 -7.12
N GLN A 103 17.49 -25.22 -6.94
CA GLN A 103 16.89 -25.73 -5.71
C GLN A 103 17.98 -26.37 -4.85
N HIS A 104 17.95 -26.11 -3.55
CA HIS A 104 18.83 -26.74 -2.57
C HIS A 104 18.00 -27.45 -1.51
N GLN A 105 18.23 -28.75 -1.33
CA GLN A 105 17.59 -29.52 -0.28
C GLN A 105 18.48 -29.52 0.98
N THR A 106 17.97 -29.01 2.10
CA THR A 106 18.68 -29.09 3.38
C THR A 106 18.68 -30.52 3.90
N ARG A 107 19.53 -30.82 4.89
CA ARG A 107 19.61 -32.16 5.50
C ARG A 107 18.27 -32.64 6.07
N ASN A 108 17.42 -31.71 6.48
CA ASN A 108 16.10 -31.95 7.05
C ASN A 108 15.01 -32.12 5.97
N GLY A 109 15.39 -32.14 4.69
CA GLY A 109 14.48 -32.30 3.56
C GLY A 109 13.78 -31.01 3.11
N VAL A 110 14.13 -29.84 3.65
CA VAL A 110 13.53 -28.56 3.23
C VAL A 110 14.09 -28.14 1.88
N ILE A 111 13.22 -27.89 0.90
CA ILE A 111 13.60 -27.37 -0.42
C ILE A 111 13.64 -25.84 -0.36
N LEU A 112 14.81 -25.29 -0.69
CA LEU A 112 15.07 -23.86 -0.80
C LEU A 112 15.22 -23.49 -2.27
N HIS A 113 14.52 -22.46 -2.73
CA HIS A 113 14.73 -21.89 -4.05
C HIS A 113 15.74 -20.75 -3.94
N CYS A 114 16.81 -20.82 -4.73
CA CYS A 114 17.96 -19.94 -4.62
C CYS A 114 18.22 -19.21 -5.95
N ILE A 115 18.55 -17.91 -5.88
CA ILE A 115 19.08 -17.12 -6.98
C ILE A 115 20.42 -16.56 -6.55
N VAL A 116 21.45 -16.79 -7.35
CA VAL A 116 22.77 -16.17 -7.19
C VAL A 116 22.96 -15.13 -8.29
N MET A 117 23.42 -13.95 -7.90
CA MET A 117 23.68 -12.83 -8.80
C MET A 117 24.89 -12.04 -8.31
N ASP A 118 25.39 -11.12 -9.15
CA ASP A 118 26.50 -10.25 -8.77
C ASP A 118 26.17 -9.39 -7.55
N LYS A 119 27.14 -9.25 -6.63
CA LYS A 119 27.07 -8.25 -5.56
C LYS A 119 27.49 -6.91 -6.11
N ILE A 120 26.57 -5.95 -6.06
CA ILE A 120 26.81 -4.57 -6.47
C ILE A 120 27.25 -3.78 -5.25
N THR A 121 28.44 -3.17 -5.32
CA THR A 121 28.93 -2.26 -4.28
C THR A 121 28.24 -0.91 -4.43
N GLY A 122 27.65 -0.40 -3.35
CA GLY A 122 26.98 0.89 -3.33
C GLY A 122 25.91 0.97 -2.23
N THR A 123 25.26 2.12 -2.14
CA THR A 123 24.14 2.39 -1.22
C THR A 123 22.89 2.66 -2.05
N ASN A 124 21.71 2.22 -1.61
CA ASN A 124 20.50 2.58 -2.35
C ASN A 124 20.18 4.09 -2.23
N LEU A 125 19.46 4.66 -3.19
CA LEU A 125 19.21 6.10 -3.24
C LEU A 125 18.35 6.61 -2.07
N GLU A 126 17.55 5.75 -1.42
CA GLU A 126 16.81 6.11 -0.19
C GLU A 126 17.78 6.33 0.97
N GLU A 127 18.61 5.34 1.26
CA GLU A 127 19.64 5.40 2.30
C GLU A 127 20.67 6.48 2.02
N TRP A 128 21.09 6.63 0.76
CA TRP A 128 22.03 7.68 0.36
C TRP A 128 21.48 9.07 0.64
N LEU A 129 20.21 9.34 0.29
CA LEU A 129 19.59 10.63 0.56
C LEU A 129 19.43 10.88 2.07
N GLN A 130 19.11 9.85 2.85
CA GLN A 130 19.09 9.92 4.31
C GLN A 130 20.46 10.25 4.90
N GLN A 131 21.54 9.68 4.36
CA GLN A 131 22.92 10.02 4.73
C GLN A 131 23.26 11.48 4.39
N GLN A 132 22.66 12.03 3.33
CA GLN A 132 22.72 13.46 2.99
C GLN A 132 21.73 14.32 3.81
N GLN A 133 21.18 13.81 4.92
CA GLN A 133 20.20 14.51 5.76
C GLN A 133 18.93 14.93 5.00
N ASN A 134 18.51 14.12 4.02
CA ASN A 134 17.39 14.39 3.11
C ASN A 134 17.57 15.69 2.29
N GLN A 135 18.80 16.14 2.06
CA GLN A 135 19.06 17.27 1.18
C GLN A 135 18.73 16.93 -0.28
N PRO A 136 17.91 17.73 -0.98
CA PRO A 136 17.59 17.50 -2.37
C PRO A 136 18.82 17.44 -3.28
N ILE A 137 18.78 16.59 -4.31
CA ILE A 137 19.83 16.57 -5.33
C ILE A 137 19.76 17.80 -6.24
N SER A 138 20.90 18.16 -6.84
CA SER A 138 20.97 19.24 -7.82
C SER A 138 20.28 18.86 -9.14
N GLN A 139 19.87 19.88 -9.91
CA GLN A 139 19.34 19.67 -11.27
C GLN A 139 20.29 18.88 -12.17
N ALA A 140 21.60 19.20 -12.15
CA ALA A 140 22.60 18.52 -12.96
C ALA A 140 22.71 17.04 -12.59
N GLN A 141 22.67 16.73 -11.28
CA GLN A 141 22.66 15.35 -10.78
C GLN A 141 21.38 14.63 -11.20
N ALA A 142 20.23 15.29 -11.11
CA ALA A 142 18.95 14.74 -11.49
C ALA A 142 18.91 14.36 -12.98
N ILE A 143 19.35 15.25 -13.86
CA ILE A 143 19.44 14.99 -15.31
C ILE A 143 20.38 13.80 -15.58
N THR A 144 21.57 13.79 -14.96
CA THR A 144 22.55 12.71 -15.13
C THR A 144 21.97 11.34 -14.74
N TRP A 145 21.29 11.27 -13.60
CA TRP A 145 20.68 10.03 -13.12
C TRP A 145 19.44 9.62 -13.92
N LEU A 146 18.63 10.58 -14.39
CA LEU A 146 17.49 10.31 -15.27
C LEU A 146 17.95 9.67 -16.59
N ILE A 147 19.06 10.16 -17.16
CA ILE A 147 19.64 9.57 -18.38
C ILE A 147 20.04 8.12 -18.14
N GLN A 148 20.84 7.85 -17.09
CA GLN A 148 21.27 6.48 -16.78
C GLN A 148 20.09 5.52 -16.57
N LEU A 149 19.06 5.94 -15.82
CA LEU A 149 17.87 5.12 -15.57
C LEU A 149 17.02 4.94 -16.82
N ALA A 150 16.94 5.94 -17.71
CA ALA A 150 16.25 5.82 -18.98
C ALA A 150 16.96 4.84 -19.93
N GLU A 151 18.30 4.80 -19.94
CA GLU A 151 19.11 3.81 -20.70
C GLU A 151 18.95 2.39 -20.14
N ILE A 152 18.92 2.25 -18.80
CA ILE A 152 18.61 0.98 -18.15
C ILE A 152 17.21 0.50 -18.57
N LEU A 153 16.19 1.37 -18.50
CA LEU A 153 14.83 1.02 -18.89
C LEU A 153 14.70 0.71 -20.38
N ASP A 154 15.48 1.36 -21.25
CA ASP A 154 15.52 1.06 -22.69
C ASP A 154 15.93 -0.39 -22.92
N SER A 155 16.94 -0.86 -22.18
CA SER A 155 17.39 -2.26 -22.21
C SER A 155 16.32 -3.24 -21.72
N VAL A 156 15.55 -2.87 -20.68
CA VAL A 156 14.46 -3.69 -20.12
C VAL A 156 13.27 -3.76 -21.06
N HIS A 157 12.79 -2.60 -21.54
CA HIS A 157 11.65 -2.48 -22.44
C HIS A 157 11.96 -3.06 -23.82
N GLY A 158 13.21 -3.00 -24.28
CA GLY A 158 13.67 -3.65 -25.51
C GLY A 158 13.59 -5.18 -25.48
N LYS A 159 13.46 -5.79 -24.29
CA LYS A 159 13.17 -7.22 -24.09
C LYS A 159 11.70 -7.51 -23.80
N LEU A 160 10.82 -6.52 -23.96
CA LEU A 160 9.38 -6.59 -23.70
C LEU A 160 9.03 -6.82 -22.22
N TYR A 161 9.92 -6.43 -21.30
CA TYR A 161 9.64 -6.46 -19.86
C TYR A 161 9.33 -5.06 -19.32
N LEU A 162 8.54 -5.03 -18.25
CA LEU A 162 8.35 -3.89 -17.37
C LEU A 162 9.02 -4.19 -16.02
N HIS A 163 9.56 -3.18 -15.33
CA HIS A 163 10.16 -3.36 -14.00
C HIS A 163 9.09 -3.39 -12.88
N LEU A 164 8.16 -2.42 -12.89
CA LEU A 164 6.99 -2.28 -12.00
C LEU A 164 7.25 -1.98 -10.51
N ASP A 165 8.51 -1.92 -10.07
CA ASP A 165 8.87 -1.50 -8.70
C ASP A 165 10.05 -0.51 -8.67
N ILE A 166 10.03 0.51 -9.54
CA ILE A 166 11.07 1.55 -9.55
C ILE A 166 10.83 2.52 -8.40
N LYS A 167 11.79 2.58 -7.48
CA LYS A 167 11.78 3.46 -6.29
C LYS A 167 13.20 3.65 -5.76
N PRO A 168 13.47 4.66 -4.90
CA PRO A 168 14.81 4.94 -4.40
C PRO A 168 15.52 3.75 -3.74
N SER A 169 14.81 2.92 -2.96
CA SER A 169 15.39 1.73 -2.31
C SER A 169 15.76 0.59 -3.27
N ASN A 170 15.32 0.65 -4.53
CA ASN A 170 15.65 -0.32 -5.58
C ASN A 170 16.68 0.20 -6.58
N ILE A 171 17.32 1.34 -6.32
CA ILE A 171 18.34 1.94 -7.18
C ILE A 171 19.60 2.11 -6.35
N LEU A 172 20.65 1.36 -6.67
CA LEU A 172 21.96 1.47 -6.02
C LEU A 172 22.81 2.54 -6.70
N LEU A 173 23.45 3.40 -5.89
CA LEU A 173 24.50 4.31 -6.31
C LEU A 173 25.86 3.69 -6.00
N GLN A 174 26.63 3.43 -7.05
CA GLN A 174 27.99 2.94 -6.95
C GLN A 174 28.98 4.06 -6.60
N PRO A 175 30.17 3.75 -6.04
CA PRO A 175 31.18 4.76 -5.73
C PRO A 175 31.69 5.55 -6.94
N ASP A 176 31.60 5.00 -8.16
CA ASP A 176 31.96 5.69 -9.40
C ASP A 176 30.83 6.58 -9.96
N GLY A 177 29.72 6.73 -9.23
CA GLY A 177 28.58 7.57 -9.59
C GLY A 177 27.56 6.91 -10.52
N LYS A 178 27.74 5.63 -10.86
CA LYS A 178 26.80 4.88 -11.70
C LYS A 178 25.62 4.34 -10.90
N LEU A 179 24.47 4.29 -11.55
CA LEU A 179 23.25 3.71 -11.00
C LEU A 179 23.06 2.26 -11.47
N VAL A 180 22.61 1.42 -10.55
CA VAL A 180 22.21 0.04 -10.83
C VAL A 180 20.79 -0.19 -10.33
N LEU A 181 19.89 -0.58 -11.23
CA LEU A 181 18.51 -0.93 -10.90
C LEU A 181 18.45 -2.39 -10.46
N ILE A 182 17.82 -2.66 -9.31
CA ILE A 182 17.74 -3.97 -8.70
C ILE A 182 16.28 -4.36 -8.39
N HIS A 183 16.07 -5.63 -8.02
CA HIS A 183 14.77 -6.22 -7.64
C HIS A 183 13.77 -6.42 -8.80
N PHE A 184 14.09 -7.32 -9.73
CA PHE A 184 13.23 -7.68 -10.86
C PHE A 184 12.12 -8.70 -10.53
N GLY A 185 11.83 -8.95 -9.25
CA GLY A 185 10.80 -9.91 -8.82
C GLY A 185 9.37 -9.52 -9.19
N THR A 186 9.12 -8.23 -9.48
CA THR A 186 7.85 -7.73 -10.03
C THR A 186 7.86 -7.62 -11.54
N ALA A 187 9.01 -7.86 -12.19
CA ALA A 187 9.17 -7.59 -13.60
C ALA A 187 8.30 -8.52 -14.43
N LYS A 188 7.63 -7.98 -15.47
CA LYS A 188 6.64 -8.76 -16.24
C LYS A 188 6.78 -8.54 -17.73
N ASN A 189 6.67 -9.62 -18.49
CA ASN A 189 6.56 -9.54 -19.94
C ASN A 189 5.17 -9.01 -20.32
N TYR A 190 5.11 -7.83 -20.92
CA TYR A 190 3.83 -7.19 -21.25
C TYR A 190 3.23 -7.69 -22.57
N ALA A 191 3.94 -8.50 -23.35
CA ALA A 191 3.36 -9.19 -24.51
C ALA A 191 2.38 -10.31 -24.10
N ASN A 192 2.48 -10.82 -22.87
CA ASN A 192 1.72 -11.96 -22.37
C ASN A 192 0.44 -11.59 -21.57
N GLY A 193 -0.04 -10.34 -21.67
CA GLY A 193 -1.34 -9.90 -21.10
C GLY A 193 -1.32 -9.40 -19.64
N THR A 194 -2.53 -9.11 -19.12
CA THR A 194 -2.86 -8.33 -17.90
C THR A 194 -1.99 -8.59 -16.68
N THR A 195 -1.56 -7.53 -15.98
CA THR A 195 -0.68 -7.60 -14.80
C THR A 195 -1.44 -7.85 -13.50
N THR A 196 -0.78 -8.35 -12.47
CA THR A 196 -1.41 -8.42 -11.14
C THR A 196 -1.45 -7.00 -10.56
N PRO A 197 -2.58 -6.53 -10.01
CA PRO A 197 -2.63 -5.28 -9.27
C PRO A 197 -1.52 -5.14 -8.22
N THR A 198 -0.80 -4.02 -8.22
CA THR A 198 0.27 -3.73 -7.24
C THR A 198 -0.23 -2.79 -6.12
N LEU A 199 0.36 -2.91 -4.94
CA LEU A 199 0.13 -2.05 -3.77
C LEU A 199 0.49 -0.58 -4.07
N LEU A 200 -0.17 0.36 -3.38
CA LEU A 200 0.20 1.77 -3.44
C LEU A 200 1.46 2.03 -2.58
N SER A 201 2.58 2.28 -3.23
CA SER A 201 3.86 2.63 -2.59
C SER A 201 4.14 4.14 -2.58
N GLY A 202 3.29 4.94 -3.23
CA GLY A 202 3.60 6.34 -3.58
C GLY A 202 4.38 6.50 -4.88
N TYR A 203 4.95 5.41 -5.39
CA TYR A 203 5.69 5.34 -6.66
C TYR A 203 4.89 4.64 -7.76
N SER A 204 4.05 3.66 -7.42
CA SER A 204 3.28 2.88 -8.40
C SER A 204 2.26 3.72 -9.19
N ALA A 205 2.16 3.44 -10.49
CA ALA A 205 1.25 4.13 -11.39
C ALA A 205 -0.23 3.72 -11.17
N PRO A 206 -1.21 4.63 -11.38
CA PRO A 206 -2.63 4.32 -11.20
C PRO A 206 -3.11 3.11 -12.00
N GLU A 207 -2.71 3.00 -13.27
CA GLU A 207 -3.12 1.88 -14.13
C GLU A 207 -2.47 0.54 -13.72
N GLN A 208 -1.28 0.58 -13.13
CA GLN A 208 -0.63 -0.61 -12.56
C GLN A 208 -1.44 -1.15 -11.37
N MET A 209 -2.11 -0.28 -10.61
CA MET A 209 -3.01 -0.68 -9.52
C MET A 209 -4.29 -1.35 -10.03
N ASN A 210 -4.63 -1.18 -11.31
CA ASN A 210 -5.78 -1.83 -11.96
C ASN A 210 -5.37 -3.13 -12.67
N GLY A 211 -4.09 -3.52 -12.66
CA GLY A 211 -3.61 -4.66 -13.42
C GLY A 211 -3.40 -4.37 -14.92
N GLU A 212 -3.33 -3.09 -15.29
CA GLU A 212 -3.19 -2.60 -16.66
C GLU A 212 -1.82 -1.95 -16.89
N ALA A 213 -0.77 -2.52 -16.28
CA ALA A 213 0.56 -1.92 -16.36
C ALA A 213 1.11 -1.89 -17.79
N THR A 214 1.78 -0.79 -18.13
CA THR A 214 2.35 -0.50 -19.45
C THR A 214 3.79 0.03 -19.29
N PRO A 215 4.58 0.20 -20.38
CA PRO A 215 5.87 0.91 -20.30
C PRO A 215 5.77 2.27 -19.59
N GLN A 216 4.65 2.98 -19.78
CA GLN A 216 4.36 4.26 -19.15
C GLN A 216 4.19 4.16 -17.62
N SER A 217 3.93 2.98 -17.06
CA SER A 217 3.86 2.75 -15.61
C SER A 217 5.25 2.83 -14.96
N ASP A 218 6.29 2.35 -15.65
CA ASP A 218 7.68 2.50 -15.21
C ASP A 218 8.11 3.97 -15.25
N PHE A 219 7.68 4.73 -16.27
CA PHE A 219 8.00 6.16 -16.37
C PHE A 219 7.37 6.99 -15.25
N PHE A 220 6.15 6.66 -14.85
CA PHE A 220 5.52 7.28 -13.68
C PHE A 220 6.29 6.99 -12.40
N SER A 221 6.70 5.73 -12.20
CA SER A 221 7.49 5.30 -11.04
C SER A 221 8.86 5.99 -10.99
N LEU A 222 9.50 6.15 -12.15
CA LEU A 222 10.71 6.95 -12.32
C LEU A 222 10.47 8.42 -11.95
N GLY A 223 9.40 9.04 -12.47
CA GLY A 223 9.07 10.42 -12.15
C GLY A 223 8.83 10.64 -10.64
N ARG A 224 8.08 9.75 -9.98
CA ARG A 224 7.85 9.78 -8.52
C ARG A 224 9.13 9.57 -7.72
N THR A 225 10.04 8.75 -8.22
CA THR A 225 11.39 8.58 -7.65
C THR A 225 12.15 9.91 -7.67
N PHE A 226 12.14 10.63 -8.79
CA PHE A 226 12.81 11.93 -8.88
C PHE A 226 12.11 13.05 -8.11
N VAL A 227 10.78 12.98 -7.94
CA VAL A 227 10.08 13.86 -7.00
C VAL A 227 10.66 13.72 -5.59
N PHE A 228 10.86 12.49 -5.10
CA PHE A 228 11.50 12.26 -3.80
C PHE A 228 12.91 12.85 -3.75
N LEU A 229 13.75 12.53 -4.74
CA LEU A 229 15.15 12.98 -4.77
C LEU A 229 15.31 14.51 -4.87
N LEU A 230 14.39 15.19 -5.57
CA LEU A 230 14.41 16.65 -5.78
C LEU A 230 13.75 17.45 -4.64
N THR A 231 13.13 16.77 -3.68
CA THR A 231 12.41 17.43 -2.57
C THR A 231 12.88 16.97 -1.20
N GLY A 232 13.51 15.80 -1.09
CA GLY A 232 13.81 15.15 0.18
C GLY A 232 12.58 14.62 0.92
N GLN A 233 11.39 14.66 0.29
CA GLN A 233 10.12 14.28 0.91
C GLN A 233 9.45 13.13 0.18
N HIS A 234 8.85 12.22 0.95
CA HIS A 234 8.16 11.08 0.37
C HIS A 234 6.96 11.55 -0.49
N PRO A 235 6.71 10.99 -1.68
CA PRO A 235 5.67 11.50 -2.59
C PRO A 235 4.25 11.51 -2.01
N LEU A 236 3.97 10.63 -1.04
CA LEU A 236 2.67 10.60 -0.35
C LEU A 236 2.48 11.78 0.62
N ASP A 237 3.57 12.35 1.16
CA ASP A 237 3.49 13.47 2.10
C ASP A 237 3.15 14.79 1.40
N MET A 238 3.44 14.87 0.09
CA MET A 238 3.17 16.04 -0.76
C MET A 238 1.91 15.89 -1.62
N TYR A 239 1.21 14.78 -1.49
CA TYR A 239 0.05 14.48 -2.32
C TYR A 239 -1.22 15.06 -1.69
N ASP A 240 -1.79 16.06 -2.36
CA ASP A 240 -3.10 16.61 -2.02
C ASP A 240 -4.18 15.69 -2.58
N VAL A 241 -4.63 14.80 -1.69
CA VAL A 241 -5.67 13.82 -1.98
C VAL A 241 -7.01 14.48 -2.32
N HIS A 242 -7.31 15.69 -1.81
CA HIS A 242 -8.56 16.40 -2.10
C HIS A 242 -8.62 16.89 -3.55
N GLN A 243 -7.48 17.32 -4.08
CA GLN A 243 -7.35 17.79 -5.46
C GLN A 243 -6.84 16.71 -6.41
N ASN A 244 -6.55 15.50 -5.91
CA ASN A 244 -5.84 14.46 -6.64
C ASN A 244 -4.56 15.00 -7.30
N LEU A 245 -3.82 15.84 -6.56
CA LEU A 245 -2.72 16.64 -7.09
C LEU A 245 -1.46 16.43 -6.26
N LEU A 246 -0.36 16.07 -6.91
CA LEU A 246 0.94 16.07 -6.26
C LEU A 246 1.52 17.49 -6.26
N ARG A 247 1.58 18.13 -5.09
CA ARG A 247 2.07 19.52 -4.94
C ARG A 247 3.58 19.62 -4.75
N TRP A 248 4.35 18.79 -5.45
CA TRP A 248 5.78 18.62 -5.21
C TRP A 248 6.62 19.84 -5.60
N ARG A 249 6.21 20.61 -6.63
CA ARG A 249 6.94 21.81 -7.10
C ARG A 249 7.21 22.81 -5.97
N ASN A 250 6.29 22.93 -5.02
CA ASN A 250 6.39 23.86 -3.88
C ASN A 250 7.54 23.52 -2.92
N TYR A 251 8.04 22.28 -2.97
CA TYR A 251 9.11 21.78 -2.12
C TYR A 251 10.47 21.81 -2.82
N THR A 252 10.50 22.12 -4.11
CA THR A 252 11.75 22.24 -4.87
C THR A 252 12.35 23.64 -4.71
N LYS A 253 13.69 23.72 -4.64
CA LYS A 253 14.43 24.97 -4.68
C LYS A 253 15.43 24.90 -5.83
N GLN A 254 15.53 25.96 -6.63
CA GLN A 254 16.55 26.09 -7.68
C GLN A 254 16.49 25.02 -8.81
N ILE A 255 15.28 24.56 -9.17
CA ILE A 255 15.06 23.67 -10.31
C ILE A 255 14.42 24.46 -11.46
N SER A 256 14.94 24.29 -12.68
CA SER A 256 14.43 25.00 -13.85
C SER A 256 13.00 24.56 -14.18
N PRO A 257 12.16 25.46 -14.73
CA PRO A 257 10.84 25.08 -15.25
C PRO A 257 10.89 23.94 -16.28
N LEU A 258 11.99 23.84 -17.04
CA LEU A 258 12.21 22.76 -18.01
C LEU A 258 12.24 21.39 -17.35
N LEU A 259 13.03 21.22 -16.28
CA LEU A 259 13.10 19.95 -15.56
C LEU A 259 11.80 19.68 -14.78
N LEU A 260 11.17 20.70 -14.17
CA LEU A 260 9.88 20.53 -13.51
C LEU A 260 8.79 20.03 -14.47
N ASN A 261 8.70 20.65 -15.66
CA ASN A 261 7.76 20.23 -16.70
C ASN A 261 8.04 18.82 -17.21
N PHE A 262 9.33 18.44 -17.29
CA PHE A 262 9.72 17.09 -17.68
C PHE A 262 9.30 16.04 -16.66
N ILE A 263 9.52 16.30 -15.36
CA ILE A 263 9.06 15.38 -14.31
C ILE A 263 7.53 15.29 -14.30
N ASP A 264 6.81 16.40 -14.46
CA ASP A 264 5.35 16.39 -14.57
C ASP A 264 4.85 15.59 -15.77
N TRP A 265 5.58 15.61 -16.89
CA TRP A 265 5.29 14.76 -18.05
C TRP A 265 5.46 13.26 -17.74
N LEU A 266 6.46 12.88 -16.95
CA LEU A 266 6.63 11.50 -16.49
C LEU A 266 5.50 11.05 -15.56
N ILE A 267 5.02 11.93 -14.68
CA ILE A 267 4.00 11.61 -13.67
C ILE A 267 2.57 11.98 -14.05
N ALA A 268 2.30 12.26 -15.34
CA ALA A 268 0.97 12.64 -15.80
C ALA A 268 -0.08 11.58 -15.38
N PRO A 269 -1.27 11.96 -14.88
CA PRO A 269 -2.24 11.00 -14.35
C PRO A 269 -2.62 9.91 -15.37
N GLU A 270 -2.95 10.34 -16.59
CA GLU A 270 -3.29 9.45 -17.70
C GLU A 270 -2.02 8.92 -18.38
N SER A 271 -1.88 7.60 -18.50
CA SER A 271 -0.69 6.96 -19.09
C SER A 271 -0.38 7.43 -20.51
N LYS A 272 -1.41 7.68 -21.33
CA LYS A 272 -1.28 8.20 -22.70
C LYS A 272 -0.66 9.60 -22.81
N ASN A 273 -0.66 10.37 -21.72
CA ASN A 273 -0.07 11.71 -21.68
C ASN A 273 1.41 11.70 -21.25
N ARG A 274 1.95 10.52 -20.92
CA ARG A 274 3.35 10.29 -20.57
C ARG A 274 4.19 10.00 -21.83
N PRO A 275 5.53 9.90 -21.74
CA PRO A 275 6.35 9.52 -22.89
C PRO A 275 5.93 8.19 -23.51
N THR A 276 5.97 8.11 -24.83
CA THR A 276 5.66 6.85 -25.55
C THR A 276 6.70 5.77 -25.28
N ASN A 277 7.97 6.16 -25.16
CA ASN A 277 9.10 5.25 -24.95
C ASN A 277 10.30 6.00 -24.33
N THR A 278 11.31 5.23 -23.96
CA THR A 278 12.60 5.67 -23.40
C THR A 278 13.39 6.58 -24.33
N GLN A 279 13.28 6.42 -25.65
CA GLN A 279 13.93 7.31 -26.63
C GLN A 279 13.38 8.74 -26.56
N GLY A 280 12.07 8.90 -26.38
CA GLY A 280 11.45 10.20 -26.15
C GLY A 280 11.92 10.87 -24.85
N ILE A 281 12.15 10.08 -23.80
CA ILE A 281 12.71 10.55 -22.52
C ILE A 281 14.15 11.03 -22.72
N LEU A 282 15.00 10.19 -23.34
CA LEU A 282 16.41 10.50 -23.59
C LEU A 282 16.59 11.74 -24.47
N GLN A 283 15.80 11.86 -25.54
CA GLN A 283 15.86 13.03 -26.41
C GLN A 283 15.51 14.31 -25.64
N ARG A 284 14.42 14.29 -24.87
CA ARG A 284 13.99 15.46 -24.12
C ARG A 284 15.00 15.87 -23.03
N LEU A 285 15.66 14.90 -22.39
CA LEU A 285 16.73 15.19 -21.43
C LEU A 285 17.95 15.85 -22.08
N ARG A 286 18.35 15.42 -23.28
CA ARG A 286 19.44 16.06 -24.04
C ARG A 286 19.09 17.50 -24.40
N ASP A 287 17.85 17.76 -24.83
CA ASP A 287 17.39 19.11 -25.16
C ASP A 287 17.44 20.02 -23.92
N ILE A 288 17.02 19.52 -22.75
CA ILE A 288 17.08 20.25 -21.48
C ILE A 288 18.54 20.54 -21.09
N GLN A 289 19.42 19.55 -21.20
CA GLN A 289 20.84 19.72 -20.87
C GLN A 289 21.51 20.78 -21.74
N GLN A 290 21.21 20.79 -23.05
CA GLN A 290 21.71 21.83 -23.95
C GLN A 290 21.19 23.21 -23.53
N GLN A 291 19.88 23.37 -23.30
CA GLN A 291 19.29 24.66 -22.94
C GLN A 291 19.75 25.20 -21.59
N VAL A 292 20.00 24.34 -20.61
CA VAL A 292 20.55 24.73 -19.31
C VAL A 292 21.99 25.25 -19.48
N ASN A 293 22.81 24.57 -20.28
CA ASN A 293 24.19 25.01 -20.55
C ASN A 293 24.26 26.34 -21.33
N TRP A 294 23.29 26.61 -22.22
CA TRP A 294 23.22 27.88 -22.95
C TRP A 294 22.87 29.09 -22.07
N ASN A 295 22.09 28.89 -21.00
CA ASN A 295 21.65 29.96 -20.09
C ASN A 295 22.70 30.34 -19.02
N GLU A 296 23.82 29.62 -18.91
CA GLU A 296 24.95 29.95 -18.03
C GLU A 296 26.01 30.83 -18.73
N ILE A 297 25.83 31.15 -20.01
CA ILE A 297 26.63 32.16 -20.73
C ILE A 297 26.01 33.54 -20.46
N PRO A 298 26.76 34.57 -20.00
CA PRO A 298 26.17 35.86 -19.69
C PRO A 298 25.58 36.52 -20.95
N GLN A 299 24.26 36.52 -21.05
CA GLN A 299 23.52 37.29 -22.05
C GLN A 299 23.36 38.72 -21.54
N SER A 300 24.40 39.54 -21.74
CA SER A 300 24.19 40.98 -21.89
C SER A 300 23.66 41.24 -23.30
N GLU A 301 22.58 42.01 -23.39
CA GLU A 301 22.01 42.61 -24.59
C GLU A 301 21.12 41.71 -25.47
N GLN A 302 19.79 41.84 -25.30
CA GLN A 302 18.91 42.42 -26.33
C GLN A 302 17.44 42.55 -25.85
N GLN A 303 17.07 43.80 -25.59
CA GLN A 303 15.85 44.52 -26.04
C GLN A 303 14.43 44.02 -25.69
N THR A 304 13.87 44.63 -24.64
CA THR A 304 12.77 45.64 -24.60
C THR A 304 11.65 45.68 -25.69
N GLN A 305 10.43 45.94 -25.17
CA GLN A 305 9.18 46.51 -25.76
C GLN A 305 8.15 45.50 -26.30
N LEU A 306 6.83 45.59 -26.02
CA LEU A 306 5.96 46.71 -25.64
C LEU A 306 4.67 46.21 -24.94
N LYS A 307 4.08 47.03 -24.04
CA LYS A 307 2.80 46.80 -23.32
C LYS A 307 1.64 47.63 -23.92
N SER A 308 0.42 47.14 -23.63
CA SER A 308 -0.87 47.82 -23.35
C SER A 308 -1.67 48.51 -24.48
N HIS A 309 -3.01 48.27 -24.52
CA HIS A 309 -4.06 49.17 -24.02
C HIS A 309 -5.48 48.50 -24.04
N LEU A 310 -6.30 48.82 -23.02
CA LEU A 310 -7.76 48.58 -22.80
C LEU A 310 -8.60 49.66 -23.55
N PRO A 311 -9.98 49.78 -23.52
CA PRO A 311 -10.98 49.25 -22.57
C PRO A 311 -12.36 48.78 -23.13
N LEU A 312 -13.21 48.30 -22.19
CA LEU A 312 -14.65 47.98 -22.30
C LEU A 312 -15.55 49.16 -22.73
N GLN A 313 -16.67 48.84 -23.40
CA GLN A 313 -17.95 49.57 -23.29
C GLN A 313 -19.15 48.63 -23.54
N SER A 314 -20.19 48.77 -22.71
CA SER A 314 -21.56 48.26 -22.89
C SER A 314 -22.44 49.31 -23.57
N PRO A 315 -23.61 48.93 -24.11
CA PRO A 315 -24.84 49.45 -23.49
C PRO A 315 -26.04 48.49 -23.48
N THR A 316 -26.93 48.82 -22.55
CA THR A 316 -28.25 48.29 -22.23
C THR A 316 -29.33 48.58 -23.29
N LYS A 317 -30.39 47.74 -23.34
CA LYS A 317 -31.80 48.19 -23.50
C LYS A 317 -32.82 47.09 -23.16
N SER A 318 -33.78 47.49 -22.32
CA SER A 318 -35.11 46.92 -22.01
C SER A 318 -36.08 47.02 -23.21
N PHE A 319 -37.30 46.47 -23.31
CA PHE A 319 -38.37 45.95 -22.45
C PHE A 319 -39.25 45.02 -23.33
N ASN A 320 -39.93 44.00 -22.77
CA ASN A 320 -41.41 43.90 -22.76
C ASN A 320 -41.95 42.57 -22.17
N LYS A 321 -43.18 42.68 -21.66
CA LYS A 321 -43.92 41.76 -20.78
C LYS A 321 -44.82 40.76 -21.55
N VAL A 322 -44.93 39.55 -20.96
CA VAL A 322 -45.96 38.47 -20.87
C VAL A 322 -47.12 38.37 -21.90
N PRO A 323 -47.70 37.16 -22.16
CA PRO A 323 -48.65 36.54 -21.20
C PRO A 323 -48.49 35.03 -20.95
N LEU A 324 -48.86 34.67 -19.72
CA LEU A 324 -49.06 33.35 -19.15
C LEU A 324 -50.53 32.96 -19.34
N ILE A 325 -50.85 31.73 -19.75
CA ILE A 325 -52.04 30.94 -19.35
C ILE A 325 -51.94 29.52 -19.94
N ALA A 326 -52.40 28.55 -19.13
CA ALA A 326 -52.71 27.15 -19.42
C ALA A 326 -51.56 26.12 -19.33
N PHE A 327 -51.44 25.43 -18.18
CA PHE A 327 -52.00 24.07 -18.00
C PHE A 327 -51.62 23.52 -16.61
N CYS A 328 -52.59 23.48 -15.70
CA CYS A 328 -52.55 22.67 -14.48
C CYS A 328 -53.62 21.58 -14.61
N ALA A 329 -53.22 20.32 -14.82
CA ALA A 329 -53.97 19.11 -14.42
C ALA A 329 -53.30 17.83 -14.99
N ALA A 330 -52.23 17.32 -14.36
CA ALA A 330 -51.74 15.94 -14.62
C ALA A 330 -50.65 15.47 -13.62
N LEU A 331 -50.78 15.67 -12.29
CA LEU A 331 -49.74 15.18 -11.37
C LEU A 331 -50.20 14.78 -9.96
N ILE A 332 -51.38 14.16 -9.82
CA ILE A 332 -51.86 13.65 -8.50
C ILE A 332 -52.28 12.16 -8.52
N VAL A 333 -52.02 11.38 -9.58
CA VAL A 333 -52.53 9.98 -9.66
C VAL A 333 -51.46 8.87 -9.57
N SER A 334 -50.16 9.18 -9.56
CA SER A 334 -49.11 8.14 -9.65
C SER A 334 -48.45 7.71 -8.34
N VAL A 335 -48.79 8.29 -7.18
CA VAL A 335 -48.17 7.93 -5.88
C VAL A 335 -49.06 7.00 -5.02
N GLY A 336 -50.30 6.72 -5.45
CA GLY A 336 -51.28 5.96 -4.67
C GLY A 336 -51.31 4.43 -4.85
N LEU A 337 -50.55 3.85 -5.80
CA LEU A 337 -50.76 2.45 -6.22
C LEU A 337 -49.60 1.48 -5.97
N LEU A 338 -48.52 1.88 -5.30
CA LEU A 338 -47.38 1.00 -4.98
C LEU A 338 -47.33 0.51 -3.53
N SER A 339 -48.31 0.87 -2.69
CA SER A 339 -48.34 0.50 -1.27
C SER A 339 -49.20 -0.74 -0.94
N LEU A 340 -49.78 -1.43 -1.93
CA LEU A 340 -50.81 -2.45 -1.70
C LEU A 340 -50.50 -3.87 -2.22
N VAL A 341 -49.27 -4.16 -2.64
CA VAL A 341 -48.87 -5.50 -3.12
C VAL A 341 -47.92 -6.23 -2.15
N ALA A 342 -47.44 -5.59 -1.08
CA ALA A 342 -46.47 -6.18 -0.16
C ALA A 342 -47.09 -7.05 0.97
N PHE A 343 -48.41 -7.22 1.03
CA PHE A 343 -49.06 -7.77 2.24
C PHE A 343 -49.49 -9.24 2.19
N MET A 344 -49.23 -10.02 1.13
CA MET A 344 -49.92 -11.33 1.00
C MET A 344 -49.08 -12.53 0.56
N ILE A 345 -47.85 -12.74 1.04
CA ILE A 345 -47.14 -14.05 1.01
C ILE A 345 -46.10 -14.07 2.16
N GLY A 346 -46.30 -14.72 3.33
CA GLY A 346 -46.18 -16.16 3.58
C GLY A 346 -44.87 -16.48 4.35
N TYR A 347 -44.93 -16.62 5.68
CA TYR A 347 -43.80 -17.00 6.56
C TYR A 347 -43.75 -18.52 6.81
N PRO A 348 -42.55 -19.12 6.97
CA PRO A 348 -42.40 -20.19 7.95
C PRO A 348 -41.18 -20.07 8.90
N ARG A 349 -41.43 -20.60 10.11
CA ARG A 349 -40.53 -21.10 11.19
C ARG A 349 -39.74 -20.11 12.07
N PHE A 350 -40.14 -20.09 13.35
CA PHE A 350 -39.41 -19.55 14.50
C PHE A 350 -38.13 -20.35 14.78
N THR A 351 -36.99 -19.73 14.54
CA THR A 351 -35.77 -19.92 15.35
C THR A 351 -35.78 -18.84 16.43
N LEU A 352 -35.30 -19.14 17.65
CA LEU A 352 -35.10 -18.13 18.69
C LEU A 352 -34.19 -17.03 18.11
N LEU A 353 -34.78 -15.86 17.85
CA LEU A 353 -34.06 -14.71 17.32
C LEU A 353 -33.08 -14.21 18.39
N PRO A 354 -31.79 -13.98 18.06
CA PRO A 354 -30.89 -13.28 18.95
C PRO A 354 -31.47 -11.91 19.32
N PRO A 355 -31.10 -11.34 20.47
CA PRO A 355 -31.63 -10.05 20.90
C PRO A 355 -31.43 -9.01 19.78
N PRO A 356 -32.45 -8.18 19.47
CA PRO A 356 -32.38 -7.26 18.37
C PRO A 356 -31.20 -6.31 18.61
N GLY A 357 -30.18 -6.41 17.76
CA GLY A 357 -29.01 -5.56 17.87
C GLY A 357 -29.38 -4.09 17.67
N GLN A 358 -28.51 -3.22 18.17
CA GLN A 358 -28.78 -1.78 18.20
C GLN A 358 -28.96 -1.24 16.79
N SER A 359 -29.91 -0.33 16.60
CA SER A 359 -29.97 0.46 15.36
C SER A 359 -28.99 1.64 15.45
N PRO A 360 -28.23 1.94 14.38
CA PRO A 360 -27.25 3.02 14.42
C PRO A 360 -27.93 4.39 14.47
N GLN A 361 -27.38 5.30 15.27
CA GLN A 361 -27.62 6.73 15.12
C GLN A 361 -26.82 7.20 13.90
N ARG A 362 -27.50 7.57 12.81
CA ARG A 362 -26.80 8.11 11.64
C ARG A 362 -26.28 9.51 11.94
N LYS A 363 -24.97 9.63 12.11
CA LYS A 363 -24.25 10.92 12.15
C LYS A 363 -23.55 11.06 10.80
N GLY A 364 -24.27 11.63 9.84
CA GLY A 364 -23.86 11.68 8.43
C GLY A 364 -23.75 10.28 7.81
N LYS A 365 -22.59 9.93 7.23
CA LYS A 365 -22.33 8.62 6.61
C LYS A 365 -21.80 7.56 7.58
N ILE A 366 -21.51 7.93 8.82
CA ILE A 366 -21.01 7.04 9.87
C ILE A 366 -22.20 6.44 10.63
N ALA A 367 -22.23 5.11 10.74
CA ALA A 367 -23.14 4.39 11.62
C ALA A 367 -22.56 4.42 13.04
N TYR A 368 -23.10 5.29 13.88
CA TYR A 368 -22.66 5.46 15.27
C TYR A 368 -23.56 4.69 16.24
N PHE A 369 -22.93 3.98 17.16
CA PHE A 369 -23.58 3.31 18.28
C PHE A 369 -23.08 3.92 19.58
N PRO A 370 -23.99 4.42 20.44
CA PRO A 370 -23.61 5.18 21.62
C PRO A 370 -22.89 4.33 22.67
N TYR A 371 -22.26 5.04 23.61
CA TYR A 371 -21.57 4.40 24.73
C TYR A 371 -22.49 3.48 25.52
N GLU A 372 -22.03 2.25 25.68
CA GLU A 372 -22.77 1.20 26.34
C GLU A 372 -21.82 0.41 27.24
N THR A 373 -22.37 -0.10 28.33
CA THR A 373 -21.57 -0.68 29.42
C THR A 373 -21.14 -2.11 29.10
N GLY A 374 -19.87 -2.38 29.33
CA GLY A 374 -19.30 -3.72 29.44
C GLY A 374 -18.72 -3.95 30.83
N LYS A 375 -18.89 -5.15 31.36
CA LYS A 375 -18.34 -5.57 32.66
C LYS A 375 -17.36 -6.71 32.47
N ASP A 376 -16.25 -6.66 33.18
CA ASP A 376 -15.36 -7.82 33.27
C ASP A 376 -15.85 -8.83 34.32
N SER A 377 -15.15 -9.96 34.45
CA SER A 377 -15.48 -11.04 35.39
C SER A 377 -15.53 -10.60 36.86
N GLN A 378 -14.88 -9.49 37.20
CA GLN A 378 -14.86 -8.90 38.54
C GLN A 378 -15.92 -7.80 38.71
N GLY A 379 -16.79 -7.60 37.72
CA GLY A 379 -17.82 -6.57 37.72
C GLY A 379 -17.31 -5.15 37.50
N ARG A 380 -16.03 -4.97 37.16
CA ARG A 380 -15.43 -3.66 36.88
C ARG A 380 -15.92 -3.16 35.52
N VAL A 381 -16.10 -1.84 35.40
CA VAL A 381 -16.88 -1.26 34.31
C VAL A 381 -16.02 -0.48 33.31
N ALA A 382 -16.29 -0.70 32.03
CA ALA A 382 -15.86 0.13 30.92
C ALA A 382 -17.06 0.48 30.03
N LYS A 383 -17.00 1.62 29.35
CA LYS A 383 -18.01 2.02 28.36
C LYS A 383 -17.40 2.05 26.97
N PHE A 384 -18.15 1.54 26.00
CA PHE A 384 -17.71 1.46 24.61
C PHE A 384 -18.74 2.07 23.66
N ASN A 385 -18.31 2.97 22.80
CA ASN A 385 -19.06 3.38 21.61
C ASN A 385 -18.46 2.70 20.37
N ILE A 386 -19.25 2.60 19.31
CA ILE A 386 -18.81 1.92 18.09
C ILE A 386 -19.14 2.84 16.91
N ALA A 387 -18.12 3.22 16.15
CA ALA A 387 -18.29 3.88 14.87
C ALA A 387 -17.98 2.89 13.75
N VAL A 388 -18.99 2.63 12.94
CA VAL A 388 -18.84 1.89 11.70
C VAL A 388 -18.83 2.89 10.56
N LEU A 389 -17.68 3.00 9.91
CA LEU A 389 -17.31 4.15 9.07
C LEU A 389 -18.15 4.28 7.79
N SER A 390 -18.88 3.22 7.41
CA SER A 390 -20.11 3.23 6.57
C SER A 390 -20.37 1.82 6.02
N ILE A 391 -21.64 1.40 5.89
CA ILE A 391 -22.01 0.15 5.20
C ILE A 391 -21.66 0.17 3.70
N GLU A 392 -21.52 1.36 3.12
CA GLU A 392 -21.10 1.55 1.73
C GLU A 392 -19.59 1.40 1.57
N HIS A 393 -18.83 1.52 2.66
CA HIS A 393 -17.37 1.49 2.72
C HIS A 393 -16.91 0.15 3.29
N LYS A 394 -16.79 -0.83 2.40
CA LYS A 394 -16.40 -2.20 2.76
C LYS A 394 -15.01 -2.49 2.24
N TRP A 395 -14.21 -3.22 3.00
CA TRP A 395 -12.94 -3.74 2.51
C TRP A 395 -13.14 -4.45 1.17
N LEU A 396 -12.34 -4.06 0.17
CA LEU A 396 -12.34 -4.76 -1.11
C LEU A 396 -11.88 -6.21 -0.88
N SER A 397 -12.56 -7.16 -1.54
CA SER A 397 -12.20 -8.58 -1.48
C SER A 397 -10.73 -8.76 -1.88
N GLY A 398 -9.96 -9.52 -1.10
CA GLY A 398 -8.53 -9.70 -1.31
C GLY A 398 -7.60 -8.53 -0.94
N SER A 399 -8.11 -7.35 -0.56
CA SER A 399 -7.29 -6.15 -0.28
C SER A 399 -7.21 -5.79 1.22
N ASN A 400 -6.08 -5.21 1.65
CA ASN A 400 -5.89 -4.72 3.03
C ASN A 400 -5.76 -3.20 3.13
N PHE A 401 -5.89 -2.50 2.01
CA PHE A 401 -5.57 -1.07 1.88
C PHE A 401 -6.60 -0.34 1.00
N GLN A 402 -7.54 -1.07 0.40
CA GLN A 402 -8.60 -0.52 -0.43
C GLN A 402 -9.97 -0.78 0.17
N ILE A 403 -10.79 0.24 0.10
CA ILE A 403 -12.18 0.24 0.54
C ILE A 403 -13.03 0.39 -0.70
N ARG A 404 -13.91 -0.57 -0.95
CA ARG A 404 -15.00 -0.41 -1.91
C ARG A 404 -16.01 0.56 -1.33
N ASN A 405 -16.25 1.66 -2.04
CA ASN A 405 -17.33 2.60 -1.82
C ASN A 405 -18.31 2.54 -2.98
N ASN A 406 -19.44 1.83 -2.79
CA ASN A 406 -20.38 1.50 -3.87
C ASN A 406 -19.64 0.80 -5.05
N ASP A 407 -19.61 1.41 -6.24
CA ASP A 407 -18.91 0.88 -7.43
C ASP A 407 -17.47 1.40 -7.59
N ARG A 408 -16.98 2.22 -6.65
CA ARG A 408 -15.64 2.81 -6.70
C ARG A 408 -14.72 2.21 -5.67
N VAL A 409 -13.44 2.09 -6.02
CA VAL A 409 -12.39 1.70 -5.07
C VAL A 409 -11.71 2.97 -4.57
N ILE A 410 -11.68 3.17 -3.25
CA ILE A 410 -11.04 4.31 -2.61
C ILE A 410 -9.92 3.84 -1.67
N SER A 411 -8.90 4.67 -1.48
CA SER A 411 -7.82 4.41 -0.52
C SER A 411 -8.25 4.73 0.92
N LEU A 412 -7.46 4.26 1.89
CA LEU A 412 -7.64 4.64 3.29
C LEU A 412 -7.42 6.14 3.55
N ASP A 413 -6.62 6.82 2.75
CA ASP A 413 -6.47 8.29 2.85
C ASP A 413 -7.71 9.02 2.35
N VAL A 414 -8.36 8.55 1.28
CA VAL A 414 -9.66 9.10 0.86
C VAL A 414 -10.71 8.83 1.92
N LEU A 415 -10.69 7.66 2.56
CA LEU A 415 -11.56 7.36 3.69
C LEU A 415 -11.26 8.31 4.88
N LYS A 416 -9.98 8.58 5.20
CA LYS A 416 -9.56 9.52 6.25
C LYS A 416 -10.23 10.87 6.10
N LEU A 417 -10.14 11.44 4.89
CA LEU A 417 -10.66 12.78 4.61
C LEU A 417 -12.17 12.84 4.74
N ARG A 418 -12.86 11.79 4.29
CA ARG A 418 -14.31 11.68 4.49
C ARG A 418 -14.65 11.63 5.97
N LEU A 419 -13.90 10.88 6.76
CA LEU A 419 -14.15 10.77 8.20
C LEU A 419 -13.89 12.08 8.94
N GLU A 420 -12.84 12.81 8.57
CA GLU A 420 -12.56 14.14 9.11
C GLU A 420 -13.66 15.14 8.72
N GLN A 421 -14.14 15.11 7.47
CA GLN A 421 -15.27 15.93 7.02
C GLN A 421 -16.57 15.61 7.74
N GLU A 422 -16.81 14.34 8.04
CA GLU A 422 -17.99 13.88 8.80
C GLU A 422 -17.85 14.15 10.31
N GLY A 423 -16.73 14.73 10.76
CA GLY A 423 -16.52 15.08 12.17
C GLY A 423 -16.32 13.86 13.07
N ILE A 424 -15.63 12.81 12.58
CA ILE A 424 -15.43 11.55 13.33
C ILE A 424 -14.89 11.77 14.76
N GLN A 425 -14.06 12.79 14.97
CA GLN A 425 -13.52 13.12 16.29
C GLN A 425 -14.61 13.50 17.29
N GLU A 426 -15.60 14.28 16.86
CA GLU A 426 -16.75 14.69 17.67
C GLU A 426 -17.76 13.55 17.80
N ILE A 427 -17.99 12.80 16.71
CA ILE A 427 -18.87 11.63 16.68
C ILE A 427 -18.47 10.60 17.73
N MET A 428 -17.16 10.38 17.91
CA MET A 428 -16.59 9.43 18.86
C MET A 428 -16.66 9.90 20.33
N GLU A 429 -17.20 11.10 20.59
CA GLU A 429 -17.56 11.58 21.93
C GLU A 429 -16.39 11.48 22.94
N ASN A 430 -15.19 11.91 22.54
CA ASN A 430 -13.98 11.97 23.37
C ASN A 430 -13.57 10.64 24.03
N PRO A 431 -13.14 9.63 23.25
CA PRO A 431 -12.66 8.36 23.81
C PRO A 431 -11.31 8.53 24.53
N GLU A 432 -11.07 7.72 25.57
CA GLU A 432 -9.77 7.67 26.27
C GLU A 432 -8.77 6.74 25.57
N GLU A 433 -9.27 5.67 24.96
CA GLU A 433 -8.50 4.75 24.13
C GLU A 433 -9.31 4.39 22.89
N ILE A 434 -8.61 4.08 21.80
CA ILE A 434 -9.26 3.63 20.56
C ILE A 434 -8.82 2.22 20.21
N ILE A 435 -9.79 1.36 19.92
CA ILE A 435 -9.59 -0.02 19.48
C ILE A 435 -9.91 -0.10 17.98
N SER A 436 -8.90 -0.47 17.20
CA SER A 436 -9.00 -0.64 15.74
C SER A 436 -9.30 -2.10 15.43
N VAL A 437 -10.44 -2.35 14.77
CA VAL A 437 -10.96 -3.72 14.60
C VAL A 437 -10.74 -4.20 13.18
N GLY A 438 -10.07 -5.34 13.04
CA GLY A 438 -9.85 -6.01 11.77
C GLY A 438 -10.73 -7.24 11.60
N THR A 439 -11.37 -7.33 10.43
CA THR A 439 -12.16 -8.50 9.99
C THR A 439 -11.74 -8.95 8.60
N ALA A 440 -11.94 -10.22 8.28
CA ALA A 440 -11.77 -10.79 6.94
C ALA A 440 -13.04 -11.52 6.49
N SER A 441 -13.33 -11.45 5.19
CA SER A 441 -14.29 -12.34 4.53
C SER A 441 -13.74 -13.76 4.45
N CYS A 442 -14.61 -14.73 4.20
CA CYS A 442 -14.26 -16.12 3.92
C CYS A 442 -13.51 -16.25 2.58
N GLU A 443 -12.19 -16.07 2.62
CA GLU A 443 -11.32 -16.03 1.45
C GLU A 443 -10.00 -16.76 1.74
N GLY A 444 -9.84 -17.93 1.11
CA GLY A 444 -8.63 -18.73 1.24
C GLY A 444 -8.63 -19.60 2.50
N SER A 445 -7.44 -19.85 3.06
CA SER A 445 -7.31 -20.61 4.31
C SER A 445 -7.54 -19.71 5.54
N LEU A 446 -8.09 -20.30 6.61
CA LEU A 446 -8.34 -19.63 7.89
C LEU A 446 -7.16 -18.79 8.41
N SER A 447 -5.93 -19.32 8.33
CA SER A 447 -4.71 -18.63 8.79
C SER A 447 -4.40 -17.36 7.98
N VAL A 448 -4.64 -17.39 6.67
CA VAL A 448 -4.49 -16.24 5.77
C VAL A 448 -5.54 -15.18 6.07
N ALA A 449 -6.80 -15.58 6.29
CA ALA A 449 -7.86 -14.66 6.65
C ALA A 449 -7.62 -14.01 8.03
N GLN A 450 -7.12 -14.77 9.02
CA GLN A 450 -6.72 -14.23 10.32
C GLN A 450 -5.56 -13.24 10.23
N ARG A 451 -4.54 -13.51 9.42
CA ARG A 451 -3.44 -12.57 9.16
C ARG A 451 -3.95 -11.31 8.45
N LYS A 452 -4.83 -11.47 7.46
CA LYS A 452 -5.46 -10.38 6.71
C LYS A 452 -6.25 -9.45 7.63
N ALA A 453 -7.06 -10.02 8.52
CA ALA A 453 -7.80 -9.28 9.53
C ALA A 453 -6.84 -8.55 10.49
N PHE A 454 -5.74 -9.17 10.92
CA PHE A 454 -4.71 -8.49 11.73
C PHE A 454 -4.11 -7.29 11.00
N GLU A 455 -3.67 -7.46 9.76
CA GLU A 455 -3.11 -6.36 8.95
C GLU A 455 -4.11 -5.21 8.77
N ARG A 456 -5.38 -5.52 8.51
CA ARG A 456 -6.46 -4.50 8.43
C ARG A 456 -6.61 -3.74 9.75
N SER A 457 -6.50 -4.41 10.90
CA SER A 457 -6.54 -3.72 12.20
C SER A 457 -5.39 -2.72 12.35
N GLN A 458 -4.17 -3.05 11.88
CA GLN A 458 -3.02 -2.15 11.89
C GLN A 458 -3.23 -0.95 10.96
N GLN A 459 -3.77 -1.18 9.77
CA GLN A 459 -4.06 -0.12 8.81
C GLN A 459 -5.12 0.87 9.34
N ILE A 460 -6.17 0.35 10.00
CA ILE A 460 -7.16 1.18 10.70
C ILE A 460 -6.50 1.97 11.81
N GLN A 461 -5.60 1.36 12.59
CA GLN A 461 -4.93 2.08 13.66
C GLN A 461 -4.05 3.22 13.15
N ASN A 462 -3.32 3.01 12.06
CA ASN A 462 -2.53 4.06 11.42
C ASN A 462 -3.42 5.20 10.93
N LEU A 463 -4.56 4.87 10.31
CA LEU A 463 -5.58 5.83 9.90
C LEU A 463 -6.10 6.65 11.10
N VAL A 464 -6.50 5.96 12.17
CA VAL A 464 -7.06 6.57 13.39
C VAL A 464 -6.03 7.43 14.11
N LYS A 465 -4.76 7.00 14.19
CA LYS A 465 -3.70 7.80 14.80
C LYS A 465 -3.52 9.14 14.09
N LYS A 466 -3.62 9.16 12.76
CA LYS A 466 -3.60 10.41 11.98
C LYS A 466 -4.83 11.28 12.26
N ILE A 467 -6.02 10.66 12.33
CA ILE A 467 -7.28 11.37 12.62
C ILE A 467 -7.27 11.97 14.02
N PHE A 468 -6.85 11.21 15.03
CA PHE A 468 -6.91 11.61 16.45
C PHE A 468 -5.58 12.17 16.99
N GLN A 469 -4.63 12.52 16.11
CA GLN A 469 -3.28 12.96 16.49
C GLN A 469 -3.30 14.16 17.45
N ASN A 470 -4.30 15.05 17.29
CA ASN A 470 -4.46 16.26 18.09
C ASN A 470 -5.58 16.14 19.13
N SER A 471 -6.07 14.94 19.42
CA SER A 471 -7.16 14.71 20.39
C SER A 471 -6.57 14.41 21.78
N PRO A 472 -6.60 15.36 22.74
CA PRO A 472 -5.96 15.19 24.05
C PRO A 472 -6.62 14.12 24.94
N SER A 473 -7.85 13.72 24.59
CA SER A 473 -8.59 12.65 25.27
C SER A 473 -7.99 11.28 24.99
N VAL A 474 -7.46 11.04 23.78
CA VAL A 474 -6.98 9.73 23.34
C VAL A 474 -5.55 9.49 23.83
N LYS A 475 -5.39 8.56 24.77
CA LYS A 475 -4.10 8.26 25.41
C LYS A 475 -3.47 6.96 24.93
N ASN A 476 -4.28 5.97 24.55
CA ASN A 476 -3.78 4.66 24.14
C ASN A 476 -4.52 4.13 22.91
N TYR A 477 -3.86 3.19 22.22
CA TYR A 477 -4.40 2.50 21.06
C TYR A 477 -4.29 0.98 21.24
N ARG A 478 -5.32 0.27 20.76
CA ARG A 478 -5.38 -1.20 20.76
C ARG A 478 -5.79 -1.72 19.40
N LEU A 479 -5.38 -2.95 19.11
CA LEU A 479 -5.83 -3.72 17.96
C LEU A 479 -6.79 -4.82 18.42
N LEU A 480 -7.82 -5.09 17.64
CA LEU A 480 -8.66 -6.27 17.81
C LEU A 480 -8.72 -7.02 16.48
N ASN A 481 -8.21 -8.25 16.48
CA ASN A 481 -8.31 -9.15 15.33
C ASN A 481 -9.47 -10.13 15.54
N LEU A 482 -10.55 -9.99 14.76
CA LEU A 482 -11.67 -10.94 14.80
C LEU A 482 -11.47 -12.11 13.83
N GLY A 483 -10.50 -12.01 12.91
CA GLY A 483 -10.21 -13.06 11.94
C GLY A 483 -11.26 -13.18 10.84
N GLU A 484 -11.42 -14.39 10.34
CA GLU A 484 -12.37 -14.73 9.27
C GLU A 484 -13.82 -14.74 9.75
N PHE A 485 -14.73 -14.25 8.93
CA PHE A 485 -16.17 -14.45 9.09
C PHE A 485 -16.58 -15.88 8.69
N GLN A 486 -17.28 -16.58 9.58
CA GLN A 486 -17.65 -17.99 9.53
C GLN A 486 -19.17 -18.25 9.62
N GLY A 487 -20.01 -17.23 9.49
CA GLY A 487 -21.47 -17.39 9.45
C GLY A 487 -21.96 -18.34 8.34
N SER A 488 -23.18 -18.86 8.46
CA SER A 488 -23.69 -19.95 7.60
C SER A 488 -23.66 -19.63 6.10
N VAL A 489 -23.06 -20.54 5.31
CA VAL A 489 -22.81 -20.42 3.86
C VAL A 489 -22.13 -19.10 3.48
N CYS A 490 -20.95 -18.85 4.04
CA CYS A 490 -20.14 -17.69 3.68
C CYS A 490 -19.68 -17.74 2.21
N GLN A 491 -19.90 -16.64 1.48
CA GLN A 491 -19.48 -16.46 0.09
C GLN A 491 -18.45 -15.31 0.00
N SER A 492 -17.38 -15.50 -0.76
CA SER A 492 -16.29 -14.52 -0.88
C SER A 492 -16.71 -13.21 -1.55
N ASN A 493 -17.77 -13.23 -2.35
CA ASN A 493 -18.25 -12.11 -3.16
C ASN A 493 -19.51 -11.41 -2.62
N ARG A 494 -20.09 -11.90 -1.51
CA ARG A 494 -21.35 -11.38 -0.96
C ARG A 494 -21.29 -11.31 0.56
N ASP A 495 -21.71 -10.17 1.10
CA ASP A 495 -21.84 -10.02 2.56
C ASP A 495 -23.14 -10.66 3.05
N LEU A 496 -23.03 -11.42 4.13
CA LEU A 496 -24.16 -12.00 4.86
C LEU A 496 -24.69 -11.06 5.94
N THR A 497 -23.83 -10.18 6.46
CA THR A 497 -24.22 -9.12 7.41
C THR A 497 -23.88 -7.73 6.88
N ALA A 498 -24.59 -6.72 7.36
CA ALA A 498 -24.39 -5.32 6.98
C ALA A 498 -22.94 -4.87 7.24
N TYR A 499 -22.31 -5.42 8.27
CA TYR A 499 -21.01 -4.97 8.79
C TYR A 499 -19.82 -5.91 8.56
N GLN A 500 -20.01 -7.07 7.90
CA GLN A 500 -18.99 -8.13 7.73
C GLN A 500 -17.60 -7.64 7.27
N ARG A 501 -17.56 -6.65 6.37
CA ARG A 501 -16.33 -6.06 5.82
C ARG A 501 -16.20 -4.57 6.11
N SER A 502 -16.94 -4.06 7.08
CA SER A 502 -16.90 -2.64 7.40
C SER A 502 -15.62 -2.27 8.14
N VAL A 503 -15.22 -1.01 8.01
CA VAL A 503 -14.18 -0.42 8.84
C VAL A 503 -14.79 -0.03 10.18
N ILE A 504 -14.29 -0.60 11.28
CA ILE A 504 -14.88 -0.49 12.61
C ILE A 504 -13.85 0.11 13.57
N ILE A 505 -14.27 1.16 14.28
CA ILE A 505 -13.51 1.82 15.34
C ILE A 505 -14.34 1.77 16.62
N ILE A 506 -13.72 1.40 17.73
CA ILE A 506 -14.38 1.37 19.03
C ILE A 506 -13.68 2.35 19.96
N GLY A 507 -14.44 3.28 20.54
CA GLY A 507 -13.94 4.20 21.56
C GLY A 507 -14.20 3.65 22.94
N LEU A 508 -13.22 3.76 23.83
CA LEU A 508 -13.25 3.23 25.19
C LEU A 508 -13.15 4.36 26.21
N LYS A 509 -13.96 4.29 27.27
CA LYS A 509 -13.83 5.08 28.50
C LYS A 509 -13.78 4.14 29.71
N ARG A 510 -12.72 4.24 30.51
CA ARG A 510 -12.58 3.42 31.73
C ARG A 510 -13.36 4.05 32.87
N GLN A 511 -14.32 3.33 33.44
CA GLN A 511 -14.94 3.76 34.70
C GLN A 511 -14.19 3.17 35.91
N SER A 512 -13.62 1.97 35.75
CA SER A 512 -12.79 1.33 36.77
C SER A 512 -11.32 1.26 36.33
N LYS A 513 -10.38 1.67 37.19
CA LYS A 513 -8.95 1.84 36.86
C LYS A 513 -8.25 0.56 36.40
N ALA A 514 -8.71 -0.61 36.87
CA ALA A 514 -8.10 -1.92 36.61
C ALA A 514 -8.97 -2.87 35.77
N VAL A 515 -10.00 -2.37 35.08
CA VAL A 515 -10.90 -3.21 34.27
C VAL A 515 -10.14 -3.97 33.18
N VAL A 516 -10.44 -5.28 33.05
CA VAL A 516 -9.91 -6.14 31.98
C VAL A 516 -10.69 -5.85 30.70
N ILE A 517 -10.03 -5.16 29.77
CA ILE A 517 -10.68 -4.63 28.55
C ILE A 517 -11.24 -5.74 27.66
N ASP A 518 -10.54 -6.86 27.54
CA ASP A 518 -10.98 -7.97 26.68
C ASP A 518 -12.31 -8.55 27.15
N GLU A 519 -12.43 -8.80 28.46
CA GLU A 519 -13.65 -9.30 29.09
C GLU A 519 -14.79 -8.28 29.02
N ALA A 520 -14.52 -7.02 29.38
CA ALA A 520 -15.54 -5.97 29.35
C ALA A 520 -16.05 -5.68 27.92
N LEU A 521 -15.15 -5.64 26.92
CA LEU A 521 -15.53 -5.44 25.53
C LEU A 521 -16.32 -6.64 24.99
N ARG A 522 -15.88 -7.86 25.28
CA ARG A 522 -16.63 -9.07 24.91
C ARG A 522 -18.04 -9.06 25.51
N ASN A 523 -18.14 -8.85 26.82
CA ASN A 523 -19.41 -8.75 27.54
C ASN A 523 -20.35 -7.72 26.89
N ARG A 524 -19.79 -6.57 26.50
CA ARG A 524 -20.52 -5.52 25.79
C ARG A 524 -21.03 -6.00 24.42
N LEU A 525 -20.21 -6.68 23.63
CA LEU A 525 -20.58 -7.12 22.28
C LEU A 525 -21.60 -8.27 22.31
N GLU A 526 -21.55 -9.15 23.31
CA GLU A 526 -22.51 -10.25 23.48
C GLU A 526 -23.88 -9.78 23.97
N ASN A 527 -23.91 -8.89 24.97
CA ASN A 527 -25.17 -8.49 25.60
C ASN A 527 -25.92 -7.39 24.85
N LYS A 528 -25.22 -6.56 24.06
CA LYS A 528 -25.82 -5.43 23.32
C LYS A 528 -25.24 -5.27 21.92
N PRO A 529 -25.19 -6.29 21.05
CA PRO A 529 -24.52 -6.21 19.75
C PRO A 529 -24.96 -5.00 18.93
N PHE A 530 -24.07 -4.49 18.08
CA PHE A 530 -24.37 -3.39 17.17
C PHE A 530 -24.89 -3.93 15.84
N GLY A 531 -26.05 -3.45 15.39
CA GLY A 531 -26.63 -3.91 14.13
C GLY A 531 -26.88 -5.43 14.11
N ASP A 532 -26.43 -6.10 13.04
CA ASP A 532 -26.49 -7.55 12.90
C ASP A 532 -25.16 -8.25 13.25
N PHE A 533 -24.26 -7.56 13.96
CA PHE A 533 -22.97 -8.13 14.37
C PHE A 533 -23.17 -9.23 15.41
N GLN A 534 -22.69 -10.43 15.13
CA GLN A 534 -22.56 -11.51 16.11
C GLN A 534 -21.10 -11.87 16.26
N LEU A 535 -20.64 -11.96 17.51
CA LEU A 535 -19.23 -12.20 17.79
C LEU A 535 -18.81 -13.62 17.38
N ASP A 536 -19.71 -14.59 17.56
CA ASP A 536 -19.47 -16.00 17.23
C ASP A 536 -19.43 -16.29 15.73
N ASP A 537 -19.85 -15.33 14.89
CA ASP A 537 -19.65 -15.40 13.44
C ASP A 537 -18.19 -15.20 13.03
N TYR A 538 -17.26 -14.96 13.96
CA TYR A 538 -15.86 -14.69 13.65
C TYR A 538 -14.92 -15.72 14.28
N SER A 539 -13.90 -16.15 13.53
CA SER A 539 -13.00 -17.25 13.92
C SER A 539 -12.18 -17.02 15.21
N LEU A 540 -11.98 -15.76 15.59
CA LEU A 540 -11.32 -15.35 16.84
C LEU A 540 -12.31 -14.73 17.84
N GLY A 541 -13.61 -14.89 17.58
CA GLY A 541 -14.70 -14.39 18.40
C GLY A 541 -15.09 -15.30 19.55
N SER A 542 -14.44 -16.45 19.78
CA SER A 542 -14.71 -17.30 20.96
C SER A 542 -14.05 -16.73 22.22
N VAL A 543 -14.58 -17.07 23.40
CA VAL A 543 -14.06 -16.64 24.72
C VAL A 543 -12.54 -16.81 24.83
N ASP A 544 -12.00 -17.96 24.43
CA ASP A 544 -10.57 -18.27 24.56
C ASP A 544 -9.65 -17.55 23.56
N LYS A 545 -10.21 -17.01 22.48
CA LYS A 545 -9.44 -16.40 21.36
C LYS A 545 -9.60 -14.89 21.29
N PHE A 546 -10.66 -14.36 21.86
CA PHE A 546 -10.97 -12.94 21.82
C PHE A 546 -9.99 -12.16 22.70
N LYS A 547 -9.11 -11.38 22.06
CA LYS A 547 -8.09 -10.60 22.76
C LYS A 547 -7.79 -9.30 22.03
N THR A 548 -7.66 -8.22 22.79
CA THR A 548 -7.14 -6.94 22.28
C THR A 548 -5.64 -6.83 22.57
N ILE A 549 -4.90 -6.24 21.64
CA ILE A 549 -3.44 -6.11 21.72
C ILE A 549 -3.12 -4.61 21.94
N PRO A 550 -2.53 -4.22 23.07
CA PRO A 550 -1.95 -2.88 23.23
C PRO A 550 -0.94 -2.63 22.12
N SER A 551 -1.02 -1.46 21.49
CA SER A 551 -0.19 -1.17 20.33
C SER A 551 0.44 0.22 20.41
N GLN A 552 1.76 0.25 20.25
CA GLN A 552 2.56 1.47 20.12
C GLN A 552 2.95 1.77 18.67
N LEU A 553 2.31 1.09 17.69
CA LEU A 553 2.62 1.15 16.25
C LEU A 553 3.04 2.52 15.69
#